data_AF-F0JEL7-F1
#
_entry.id   AF-F0JEL7-F1
#
_cell.length_a   1.000
_cell.length_b   1.000
_cell.length_c   1.000
_cell.angle_alpha   90.00
_cell.angle_beta   90.00
_cell.angle_gamma   90.00
#
_symmetry.space_group_name_H-M   'P 1'
#
loop_
_entity.id
_entity.type
_entity.pdbx_description
1 polymer ?
#
loop_
_entity_poly.entity_id
_entity_poly.type
_entity_poly.pdbx_seq_one_letter_code
_entity_poly.pdbx_strand_id
1 'polypeptide(L)'
;MRQTSMLLAGALLCLTLAAAGCVTGSGSTSAASASSSSASSAANADGREKRIYQPRQVDLDGRSLLAAVTLDLARNGILPSGPLVTMAPDATVALAPAPAGFRETDRAVTGADQLGDGLYALEAARRYEDGLGRRAAFLDLAVYTLFDPENSELNRRAEELRSAYVAAMRSNDPAMRQAMARFVTDFQNQYGLRADGALTPQTAMAMAAATPVQTFQILASTPLYAETPRYEIHLLDETYGRNAPDTYLKGFDSLPAIRGRAVPEGQYQAAAAKGGRYLIMVHFLDQLPPGTPVQVALSPNETRKGTDRKAASPMFYADGRSWPVLVVPATLKGVTGKLWVHVLVNDAILGSIRLK
;
A
#
# COMPACT_ATOMS: atom_id res chain seq x y z
N MET A 1 9.57 4.49 25.45
CA MET A 1 8.24 5.11 25.24
C MET A 1 8.25 6.65 25.29
N ARG A 2 8.96 7.33 26.21
CA ARG A 2 8.98 8.82 26.27
C ARG A 2 9.70 9.52 25.09
N GLN A 3 10.77 8.94 24.53
CA GLN A 3 11.51 9.53 23.40
C GLN A 3 10.74 9.48 22.07
N THR A 4 10.02 8.40 21.78
CA THR A 4 9.15 8.28 20.59
C THR A 4 7.98 9.27 20.65
N SER A 5 7.45 9.52 21.84
CA SER A 5 6.36 10.50 22.06
C SER A 5 6.82 11.95 21.80
N MET A 6 8.08 12.29 22.14
CA MET A 6 8.64 13.64 21.94
C MET A 6 9.00 13.94 20.49
N LEU A 7 9.55 12.96 19.76
CA LEU A 7 9.80 13.09 18.31
C LEU A 7 8.48 13.21 17.54
N LEU A 8 7.42 12.54 18.01
CA LEU A 8 6.10 12.64 17.41
C LEU A 8 5.42 13.97 17.64
N ALA A 9 5.49 14.52 18.86
CA ALA A 9 4.96 15.86 19.16
C ALA A 9 5.71 16.92 18.34
N GLY A 10 7.02 16.77 18.13
CA GLY A 10 7.80 17.61 17.23
C GLY A 10 7.44 17.44 15.76
N ALA A 11 7.17 16.22 15.29
CA ALA A 11 6.76 15.95 13.91
C ALA A 11 5.32 16.42 13.62
N LEU A 12 4.35 16.14 14.51
CA LEU A 12 2.99 16.67 14.44
C LEU A 12 3.00 18.18 14.53
N LEU A 13 3.80 18.78 15.42
CA LEU A 13 3.97 20.22 15.47
C LEU A 13 4.58 20.73 14.14
N CYS A 14 5.71 20.22 13.65
CA CYS A 14 6.26 20.61 12.34
C CYS A 14 5.28 20.48 11.17
N LEU A 15 4.45 19.44 11.15
CA LEU A 15 3.47 19.19 10.08
C LEU A 15 2.20 20.03 10.18
N THR A 16 1.71 20.24 11.40
CA THR A 16 0.59 21.13 11.65
C THR A 16 0.96 22.59 11.46
N LEU A 17 2.21 22.93 11.78
CA LEU A 17 2.82 24.20 11.46
C LEU A 17 2.94 24.36 9.93
N ALA A 18 3.49 23.37 9.20
CA ALA A 18 3.51 23.38 7.73
C ALA A 18 2.11 23.42 7.08
N ALA A 19 1.05 23.05 7.81
CA ALA A 19 -0.32 23.16 7.36
C ALA A 19 -0.96 24.54 7.61
N ALA A 20 -0.48 25.29 8.60
CA ALA A 20 -0.98 26.62 8.98
C ALA A 20 -0.34 27.78 8.19
N GLY A 21 0.84 27.55 7.59
CA GLY A 21 1.44 28.46 6.62
C GLY A 21 1.45 27.81 5.24
N CYS A 22 0.87 28.45 4.23
CA CYS A 22 0.99 28.02 2.83
C CYS A 22 2.46 27.78 2.45
N VAL A 23 2.93 26.53 2.56
CA VAL A 23 4.24 26.13 2.03
C VAL A 23 4.07 25.93 0.53
N THR A 24 4.39 26.96 -0.25
CA THR A 24 4.85 26.75 -1.63
C THR A 24 6.17 26.00 -1.54
N GLY A 25 6.12 24.67 -1.63
CA GLY A 25 7.28 23.80 -1.57
C GLY A 25 8.13 23.94 -2.84
N SER A 26 9.26 24.64 -2.75
CA SER A 26 10.40 24.38 -3.63
C SER A 26 11.27 23.34 -2.92
N GLY A 27 11.21 22.09 -3.37
CA GLY A 27 11.95 21.01 -2.72
C GLY A 27 11.63 19.64 -3.30
N SER A 28 11.97 19.45 -4.58
CA SER A 28 12.13 18.20 -5.32
C SER A 28 12.06 16.89 -4.51
N THR A 29 10.95 16.16 -4.62
CA THR A 29 10.98 14.69 -4.59
C THR A 29 10.87 14.20 -6.04
N SER A 30 12.03 13.95 -6.63
CA SER A 30 12.15 13.32 -7.94
C SER A 30 11.69 11.86 -7.87
N ALA A 31 10.55 11.56 -8.49
CA ALA A 31 10.21 10.22 -8.95
C ALA A 31 9.95 10.29 -10.46
N ALA A 32 10.59 9.36 -11.17
CA ALA A 32 10.77 9.37 -12.62
C ALA A 32 9.45 9.33 -13.41
N SER A 33 9.50 10.01 -14.56
CA SER A 33 8.45 10.13 -15.57
C SER A 33 8.16 8.81 -16.30
N ALA A 34 6.88 8.58 -16.60
CA ALA A 34 6.45 7.87 -17.79
C ALA A 34 5.09 8.42 -18.27
N SER A 35 4.99 8.60 -19.57
CA SER A 35 4.07 9.43 -20.33
C SER A 35 2.60 9.00 -20.33
N SER A 36 1.76 10.04 -20.46
CA SER A 36 0.32 10.08 -20.72
C SER A 36 -0.25 9.07 -21.71
N SER A 37 -1.42 8.50 -21.37
CA SER A 37 -2.57 8.46 -22.29
C SER A 37 -3.90 8.34 -21.51
N SER A 38 -4.89 9.04 -22.06
CA SER A 38 -6.29 9.23 -21.70
C SER A 38 -7.02 8.11 -20.93
N ALA A 39 -7.73 8.51 -19.86
CA ALA A 39 -8.71 7.71 -19.14
C ALA A 39 -9.95 7.41 -20.00
N SER A 40 -10.32 6.13 -20.08
CA SER A 40 -11.67 5.67 -20.40
C SER A 40 -12.09 4.67 -19.33
N SER A 41 -13.20 4.96 -18.64
CA SER A 41 -13.77 4.11 -17.59
C SER A 41 -14.71 3.08 -18.22
N ALA A 42 -14.33 1.80 -18.19
CA ALA A 42 -15.21 0.70 -18.54
C ALA A 42 -15.85 0.15 -17.25
N ALA A 43 -17.14 0.42 -17.06
CA ALA A 43 -17.94 -0.16 -15.99
C ALA A 43 -18.25 -1.63 -16.28
N ASN A 44 -18.06 -2.51 -15.30
CA ASN A 44 -18.53 -3.90 -15.33
C ASN A 44 -19.81 -4.07 -14.51
N ALA A 45 -20.61 -5.07 -14.89
CA ALA A 45 -22.02 -5.30 -14.56
C ALA A 45 -22.41 -5.51 -13.07
N ASP A 46 -21.49 -5.38 -12.12
CA ASP A 46 -21.74 -5.57 -10.68
C ASP A 46 -21.77 -4.26 -9.85
N GLY A 47 -21.77 -3.10 -10.51
CA GLY A 47 -21.91 -1.79 -9.84
C GLY A 47 -20.75 -1.38 -8.92
N ARG A 48 -19.70 -2.20 -8.81
CA ARG A 48 -18.45 -1.83 -8.12
C ARG A 48 -17.49 -1.24 -9.15
N GLU A 49 -17.25 0.07 -9.05
CA GLU A 49 -16.22 0.74 -9.84
C GLU A 49 -14.86 0.10 -9.57
N LYS A 50 -14.25 -0.41 -10.64
CA LYS A 50 -12.88 -0.92 -10.62
C LYS A 50 -11.94 0.27 -10.60
N ARG A 51 -11.46 0.62 -9.41
CA ARG A 51 -10.50 1.72 -9.23
C ARG A 51 -9.13 1.29 -9.75
N ILE A 52 -8.70 1.87 -10.87
CA ILE A 52 -7.39 1.66 -11.48
C ILE A 52 -6.43 2.71 -10.91
N TYR A 53 -5.27 2.28 -10.40
CA TYR A 53 -4.25 3.19 -9.87
C TYR A 53 -3.56 3.98 -10.98
N GLN A 54 -3.51 5.31 -10.85
CA GLN A 54 -2.62 6.18 -11.61
C GLN A 54 -1.86 7.08 -10.61
N PRO A 55 -0.52 7.02 -10.55
CA PRO A 55 0.25 7.89 -9.67
C PRO A 55 0.13 9.34 -10.13
N ARG A 56 -0.28 10.24 -9.23
CA ARG A 56 -0.30 11.68 -9.45
C ARG A 56 0.67 12.34 -8.47
N GLN A 57 1.65 13.09 -8.99
CA GLN A 57 2.42 14.02 -8.17
C GLN A 57 1.53 15.24 -7.91
N VAL A 58 1.13 15.43 -6.66
CA VAL A 58 0.32 16.57 -6.22
C VAL A 58 1.06 17.24 -5.07
N ASP A 59 1.30 18.54 -5.18
CA ASP A 59 1.64 19.35 -4.02
C ASP A 59 0.43 19.36 -3.10
N LEU A 60 0.53 18.67 -1.97
CA LEU A 60 -0.55 18.57 -1.01
C LEU A 60 -0.72 19.91 -0.29
N ASP A 61 -1.95 20.37 -0.19
CA ASP A 61 -2.28 21.44 0.73
C ASP A 61 -2.03 21.00 2.18
N GLY A 62 -1.93 21.96 3.10
CA GLY A 62 -1.58 21.71 4.49
C GLY A 62 -2.44 20.65 5.19
N ARG A 63 -3.76 20.72 4.98
CA ARG A 63 -4.74 19.78 5.56
C ARG A 63 -4.58 18.36 5.00
N SER A 64 -4.31 18.23 3.70
CA SER A 64 -4.10 16.93 3.05
C SER A 64 -2.78 16.31 3.50
N LEU A 65 -1.74 17.13 3.70
CA LEU A 65 -0.48 16.69 4.26
C LEU A 65 -0.64 16.19 5.71
N LEU A 66 -1.41 16.91 6.54
CA LEU A 66 -1.69 16.51 7.92
C LEU A 66 -2.51 15.20 7.98
N ALA A 67 -3.46 15.03 7.06
CA ALA A 67 -4.19 13.77 6.87
C ALA A 67 -3.27 12.61 6.49
N ALA A 68 -2.37 12.82 5.52
CA ALA A 68 -1.44 11.80 5.05
C ALA A 68 -0.51 11.32 6.17
N VAL A 69 0.02 12.25 6.97
CA VAL A 69 0.87 11.88 8.11
C VAL A 69 0.08 11.24 9.24
N THR A 70 -1.15 11.68 9.49
CA THR A 70 -2.00 11.03 10.50
C THR A 70 -2.26 9.57 10.13
N LEU A 71 -2.48 9.26 8.84
CA LEU A 71 -2.58 7.87 8.35
C LEU A 71 -1.31 7.07 8.64
N ASP A 72 -0.13 7.66 8.41
CA ASP A 72 1.15 6.98 8.69
C ASP A 72 1.37 6.71 10.18
N LEU A 73 1.09 7.70 11.02
CA LEU A 73 1.21 7.56 12.47
C LEU A 73 0.25 6.48 12.98
N ALA A 74 -1.02 6.56 12.59
CA ALA A 74 -2.05 5.62 13.01
C ALA A 74 -1.70 4.19 12.61
N ARG A 75 -1.12 3.99 11.43
CA ARG A 75 -0.67 2.67 10.95
C ARG A 75 0.46 2.09 11.79
N ASN A 76 1.32 2.94 12.35
CA ASN A 76 2.38 2.53 13.25
C ASN A 76 1.89 2.34 14.70
N GLY A 77 0.56 2.28 14.91
CA GLY A 77 -0.05 2.14 16.23
C GLY A 77 -0.03 3.44 17.03
N ILE A 78 0.19 4.57 16.38
CA ILE A 78 0.31 5.87 17.02
C ILE A 78 -0.86 6.73 16.58
N LEU A 79 -1.94 6.70 17.35
CA LEU A 79 -3.09 7.55 17.09
C LEU A 79 -2.78 8.96 17.59
N PRO A 80 -2.60 9.95 16.70
CA PRO A 80 -2.28 11.29 17.14
C PRO A 80 -3.46 11.89 17.88
N SER A 81 -3.23 12.25 19.14
CA SER A 81 -4.12 13.12 19.91
C SER A 81 -3.33 14.35 20.32
N GLY A 82 -3.76 15.52 19.89
CA GLY A 82 -3.11 16.78 20.22
C GLY A 82 -4.01 17.98 19.95
N PRO A 83 -3.50 19.21 20.16
CA PRO A 83 -4.29 20.42 20.06
C PRO A 83 -4.87 20.66 18.66
N LEU A 84 -4.34 20.00 17.61
CA LEU A 84 -4.68 20.26 16.22
C LEU A 84 -5.24 19.01 15.51
N VAL A 85 -5.07 17.83 16.11
CA VAL A 85 -5.53 16.55 15.56
C VAL A 85 -6.20 15.76 16.67
N THR A 86 -7.44 15.37 16.44
CA THR A 86 -8.17 14.49 17.37
C THR A 86 -8.84 13.36 16.61
N MET A 87 -9.20 12.30 17.34
CA MET A 87 -10.06 11.23 16.84
C MET A 87 -11.46 11.46 17.37
N ALA A 88 -12.49 11.33 16.53
CA ALA A 88 -13.86 11.32 16.99
C ALA A 88 -14.09 10.15 17.99
N PRO A 89 -14.99 10.28 18.98
CA PRO A 89 -15.25 9.22 19.96
C PRO A 89 -15.68 7.88 19.33
N ASP A 90 -16.35 7.95 18.18
CA ASP A 90 -16.85 6.85 17.37
C ASP A 90 -15.99 6.59 16.12
N ALA A 91 -14.77 7.12 16.09
CA ALA A 91 -13.91 6.99 14.93
C ALA A 91 -13.55 5.52 14.63
N THR A 92 -13.62 5.16 13.35
CA THR A 92 -13.22 3.84 12.87
C THR A 92 -11.75 3.86 12.47
N VAL A 93 -10.94 3.00 13.11
CA VAL A 93 -9.54 2.77 12.72
C VAL A 93 -9.35 1.32 12.29
N ALA A 94 -9.16 1.11 10.99
CA ALA A 94 -8.99 -0.19 10.35
C ALA A 94 -7.88 -0.12 9.30
N LEU A 95 -6.66 0.18 9.75
CA LEU A 95 -5.49 0.28 8.87
C LEU A 95 -4.78 -1.06 8.75
N ALA A 96 -4.51 -1.48 7.52
CA ALA A 96 -3.75 -2.68 7.26
C ALA A 96 -2.25 -2.40 7.42
N PRO A 97 -1.52 -3.17 8.25
CA PRO A 97 -0.07 -3.05 8.32
C PRO A 97 0.55 -3.53 7.01
N ALA A 98 1.80 -3.15 6.77
CA ALA A 98 2.60 -3.78 5.73
C ALA A 98 2.69 -5.30 6.01
N PRO A 99 2.51 -6.16 4.99
CA PRO A 99 2.72 -7.59 5.18
C PRO A 99 4.14 -7.88 5.67
N ALA A 100 4.31 -8.89 6.52
CA ALA A 100 5.61 -9.23 7.10
C ALA A 100 6.65 -9.54 6.01
N GLY A 101 7.83 -8.91 6.11
CA GLY A 101 8.92 -9.07 5.13
C GLY A 101 8.80 -8.23 3.86
N PHE A 102 7.77 -7.38 3.75
CA PHE A 102 7.61 -6.48 2.62
C PHE A 102 8.18 -5.11 2.94
N ARG A 103 8.74 -4.46 1.92
CA ARG A 103 9.11 -3.03 1.96
C ARG A 103 8.11 -2.23 1.15
N GLU A 104 7.84 -1.01 1.59
CA GLU A 104 7.10 -0.04 0.77
C GLU A 104 7.96 0.36 -0.43
N THR A 105 7.38 0.32 -1.63
CA THR A 105 8.07 0.66 -2.87
C THR A 105 7.52 1.90 -3.55
N ASP A 106 6.24 2.21 -3.31
CA ASP A 106 5.58 3.38 -3.88
C ASP A 106 4.44 3.85 -2.99
N ARG A 107 4.16 5.15 -3.06
CA ARG A 107 3.04 5.81 -2.40
C ARG A 107 2.63 7.04 -3.20
N ALA A 108 1.32 7.20 -3.40
CA ALA A 108 0.76 8.41 -3.96
C ALA A 108 -0.58 8.77 -3.32
N VAL A 109 -0.84 10.07 -3.16
CA VAL A 109 -2.20 10.56 -2.91
C VAL A 109 -2.96 10.47 -4.22
N THR A 110 -4.08 9.75 -4.21
CA THR A 110 -4.91 9.48 -5.38
C THR A 110 -6.15 10.37 -5.43
N GLY A 111 -6.58 10.90 -4.29
CA GLY A 111 -7.75 11.77 -4.18
C GLY A 111 -7.70 12.64 -2.93
N ALA A 112 -8.23 13.85 -3.04
CA ALA A 112 -8.41 14.78 -1.94
C ALA A 112 -9.66 15.61 -2.23
N ASP A 113 -10.76 15.30 -1.55
CA ASP A 113 -12.08 15.83 -1.85
C ASP A 113 -12.73 16.43 -0.62
N GLN A 114 -13.53 17.48 -0.82
CA GLN A 114 -14.46 17.97 0.18
C GLN A 114 -15.81 17.32 -0.06
N LEU A 115 -16.24 16.45 0.85
CA LEU A 115 -17.48 15.67 0.73
C LEU A 115 -18.73 16.44 1.20
N GLY A 116 -18.53 17.53 1.95
CA GLY A 116 -19.60 18.38 2.48
C GLY A 116 -19.05 19.53 3.31
N ASP A 117 -19.91 20.23 4.04
CA ASP A 117 -19.52 21.37 4.87
C ASP A 117 -18.53 20.94 5.96
N GLY A 118 -17.26 21.32 5.78
CA GLY A 118 -16.18 20.98 6.69
C GLY A 118 -15.73 19.50 6.69
N LEU A 119 -16.35 18.62 5.89
CA LEU A 119 -16.00 17.20 5.79
C LEU A 119 -15.09 16.94 4.59
N TYR A 120 -13.97 16.27 4.82
CA TYR A 120 -12.93 16.02 3.84
C TYR A 120 -12.55 14.55 3.80
N ALA A 121 -12.11 14.10 2.63
CA ALA A 121 -11.53 12.79 2.42
C ALA A 121 -10.17 12.92 1.73
N LEU A 122 -9.21 12.14 2.22
CA LEU A 122 -7.92 11.91 1.57
C LEU A 122 -7.80 10.42 1.23
N GLU A 123 -7.52 10.14 -0.02
CA GLU A 123 -7.20 8.79 -0.51
C GLU A 123 -5.72 8.69 -0.87
N ALA A 124 -5.05 7.66 -0.37
CA ALA A 124 -3.65 7.39 -0.69
C ALA A 124 -3.44 5.92 -1.03
N ALA A 125 -2.86 5.64 -2.19
CA ALA A 125 -2.47 4.29 -2.55
C ALA A 125 -1.02 4.03 -2.12
N ARG A 126 -0.78 2.84 -1.59
CA ARG A 126 0.54 2.34 -1.22
C ARG A 126 0.81 1.01 -1.89
N ARG A 127 2.06 0.78 -2.23
CA ARG A 127 2.53 -0.48 -2.81
C ARG A 127 3.69 -1.05 -2.01
N TYR A 128 3.64 -2.36 -1.86
CA TYR A 128 4.60 -3.16 -1.12
C TYR A 128 5.17 -4.23 -2.03
N GLU A 129 6.45 -4.55 -1.83
CA GLU A 129 7.13 -5.66 -2.49
C GLU A 129 8.11 -6.34 -1.54
N ASP A 130 8.26 -7.66 -1.63
CA ASP A 130 9.25 -8.42 -0.87
C ASP A 130 10.46 -8.85 -1.73
N GLY A 131 11.43 -9.54 -1.11
CA GLY A 131 12.60 -10.05 -1.82
C GLY A 131 12.32 -11.20 -2.80
N LEU A 132 11.10 -11.74 -2.82
CA LEU A 132 10.70 -12.83 -3.73
C LEU A 132 9.93 -12.30 -4.96
N GLY A 133 9.56 -11.01 -4.95
CA GLY A 133 8.79 -10.35 -6.01
C GLY A 133 7.27 -10.37 -5.77
N ARG A 134 6.82 -10.83 -4.59
CA ARG A 134 5.42 -10.72 -4.19
C ARG A 134 5.07 -9.26 -3.98
N ARG A 135 3.86 -8.87 -4.38
CA ARG A 135 3.34 -7.51 -4.26
C ARG A 135 2.01 -7.50 -3.52
N ALA A 136 1.85 -6.47 -2.68
CA ALA A 136 0.57 -6.06 -2.12
C ALA A 136 0.37 -4.58 -2.40
N ALA A 137 -0.88 -4.16 -2.53
CA ALA A 137 -1.24 -2.75 -2.62
C ALA A 137 -2.45 -2.48 -1.73
N PHE A 138 -2.52 -1.28 -1.20
CA PHE A 138 -3.61 -0.84 -0.33
C PHE A 138 -4.03 0.57 -0.73
N LEU A 139 -5.34 0.82 -0.69
CA LEU A 139 -5.92 2.14 -0.71
C LEU A 139 -6.26 2.54 0.71
N ASP A 140 -5.60 3.58 1.20
CA ASP A 140 -5.92 4.20 2.46
C ASP A 140 -6.91 5.32 2.27
N LEU A 141 -7.81 5.45 3.23
CA LEU A 141 -8.80 6.49 3.32
C LEU A 141 -8.70 7.14 4.69
N ALA A 142 -8.55 8.46 4.69
CA ALA A 142 -8.79 9.29 5.86
C ALA A 142 -10.02 10.17 5.61
N VAL A 143 -11.02 10.07 6.49
CA VAL A 143 -12.16 10.99 6.52
C VAL A 143 -12.06 11.84 7.78
N TYR A 144 -12.13 13.15 7.62
CA TYR A 144 -11.95 14.09 8.71
C TYR A 144 -12.79 15.34 8.55
N THR A 145 -13.15 15.96 9.66
CA THR A 145 -13.74 17.29 9.71
C THR A 145 -12.71 18.34 10.09
N LEU A 146 -12.81 19.50 9.46
CA LEU A 146 -12.13 20.72 9.87
C LEU A 146 -13.13 21.65 10.53
N PHE A 147 -12.81 22.15 11.71
CA PHE A 147 -13.56 23.21 12.35
C PHE A 147 -12.61 24.24 12.97
N ASP A 148 -13.09 25.47 13.03
CA ASP A 148 -12.42 26.52 13.77
C ASP A 148 -12.53 26.24 15.27
N PRO A 149 -11.47 26.53 16.05
CA PRO A 149 -11.55 26.43 17.50
C PRO A 149 -12.67 27.27 18.08
N GLU A 150 -13.34 26.72 19.10
CA GLU A 150 -14.12 27.54 20.01
C GLU A 150 -13.20 28.41 20.88
N ASN A 151 -13.65 29.63 21.21
CA ASN A 151 -12.93 30.54 22.10
C ASN A 151 -12.62 29.93 23.47
N SER A 152 -13.49 29.03 23.95
CA SER A 152 -13.35 28.28 25.20
C SER A 152 -12.12 27.37 25.20
N GLU A 153 -11.67 26.88 24.04
CA GLU A 153 -10.58 25.91 23.92
C GLU A 153 -9.23 26.53 23.61
N LEU A 154 -9.18 27.79 23.16
CA LEU A 154 -7.96 28.44 22.68
C LEU A 154 -6.83 28.45 23.71
N ASN A 155 -7.14 28.76 24.98
CA ASN A 155 -6.14 28.79 26.05
C ASN A 155 -5.52 27.41 26.29
N ARG A 156 -6.34 26.36 26.30
CA ARG A 156 -5.88 24.98 26.46
C ARG A 156 -4.98 24.59 25.29
N ARG A 157 -5.42 24.86 24.05
CA ARG A 157 -4.67 24.55 22.82
C ARG A 157 -3.33 25.30 22.77
N ALA A 158 -3.31 26.58 23.12
CA ALA A 158 -2.10 27.39 23.14
C ALA A 158 -1.08 26.82 24.14
N GLU A 159 -1.51 26.40 25.33
CA GLU A 159 -0.63 25.78 26.31
C GLU A 159 -0.11 24.41 25.84
N GLU A 160 -0.95 23.60 25.21
CA GLU A 160 -0.53 22.32 24.61
C GLU A 160 0.50 22.52 23.49
N LEU A 161 0.29 23.49 22.59
CA LEU A 161 1.25 23.87 21.55
C LEU A 161 2.58 24.33 22.15
N ARG A 162 2.52 25.15 23.20
CA ARG A 162 3.70 25.64 23.91
C ARG A 162 4.48 24.50 24.57
N SER A 163 3.79 23.58 25.23
CA SER A 163 4.39 22.38 25.82
C SER A 163 5.08 21.51 24.77
N ALA A 164 4.41 21.27 23.63
CA ALA A 164 4.97 20.49 22.51
C ALA A 164 6.21 21.18 21.91
N TYR A 165 6.16 22.49 21.71
CA TYR A 165 7.29 23.28 21.23
C TYR A 165 8.49 23.22 22.19
N VAL A 166 8.28 23.40 23.49
CA VAL A 166 9.35 23.31 24.49
C VAL A 166 9.99 21.92 24.50
N ALA A 167 9.18 20.86 24.38
CA ALA A 167 9.69 19.49 24.27
C ALA A 167 10.54 19.30 23.00
N ALA A 168 10.08 19.80 21.84
CA ALA A 168 10.84 19.75 20.59
C ALA A 168 12.16 20.54 20.68
N MET A 169 12.14 21.72 21.33
CA MET A 169 13.33 22.56 21.54
C MET A 169 14.35 21.96 22.51
N ARG A 170 13.94 20.99 23.35
CA ARG A 170 14.82 20.21 24.23
C ARG A 170 15.36 18.94 23.58
N SER A 171 14.96 18.63 22.35
CA SER A 171 15.48 17.47 21.63
C SER A 171 16.96 17.63 21.29
N ASN A 172 17.66 16.49 21.14
CA ASN A 172 19.06 16.46 20.73
C ASN A 172 19.25 16.68 19.22
N ASP A 173 18.18 16.90 18.45
CA ASP A 173 18.23 17.10 17.01
C ASP A 173 18.34 18.59 16.66
N PRO A 174 19.52 19.08 16.21
CA PRO A 174 19.69 20.48 15.86
C PRO A 174 18.87 20.89 14.64
N ALA A 175 18.64 19.97 13.69
CA ALA A 175 17.89 20.26 12.46
C ALA A 175 16.41 20.48 12.80
N MET A 176 15.83 19.63 13.65
CA MET A 176 14.46 19.82 14.13
C MET A 176 14.28 21.14 14.88
N ARG A 177 15.21 21.49 15.78
CA ARG A 177 15.16 22.77 16.52
C ARG A 177 15.23 23.98 15.58
N GLN A 178 16.09 23.92 14.58
CA GLN A 178 16.22 25.00 13.59
C GLN A 178 14.96 25.13 12.71
N ALA A 179 14.40 24.01 12.25
CA ALA A 179 13.16 24.00 11.47
C ALA A 179 11.99 24.58 12.28
N MET A 180 11.86 24.18 13.55
CA MET A 180 10.83 24.66 14.46
C MET A 180 10.95 26.17 14.72
N ALA A 181 12.15 26.66 15.01
CA ALA A 181 12.39 28.08 15.24
C ALA A 181 12.08 28.92 13.98
N ARG A 182 12.54 28.48 12.81
CA ARG A 182 12.25 29.14 11.52
C ARG A 182 10.74 29.24 11.27
N PHE A 183 10.04 28.12 11.47
CA PHE A 183 8.59 28.13 11.30
C PHE A 183 7.91 29.17 12.21
N VAL A 184 8.26 29.18 13.50
CA VAL A 184 7.64 30.13 14.44
C VAL A 184 7.97 31.56 14.03
N THR A 185 9.18 31.84 13.57
CA THR A 185 9.56 33.14 13.00
C THR A 185 8.70 33.51 11.79
N ASP A 186 8.49 32.58 10.86
CA ASP A 186 7.68 32.81 9.66
C ASP A 186 6.21 33.09 10.01
N PHE A 187 5.64 32.32 10.92
CA PHE A 187 4.31 32.56 11.47
C PHE A 187 4.25 33.94 12.15
N GLN A 188 5.22 34.26 13.00
CA GLN A 188 5.26 35.56 13.68
C GLN A 188 5.31 36.72 12.67
N ASN A 189 6.12 36.62 11.62
CA ASN A 189 6.17 37.59 10.53
C ASN A 189 4.80 37.74 9.84
N GLN A 190 4.17 36.61 9.48
CA GLN A 190 2.88 36.59 8.78
C GLN A 190 1.76 37.26 9.59
N TYR A 191 1.77 37.07 10.91
CA TYR A 191 0.72 37.57 11.81
C TYR A 191 1.09 38.86 12.55
N GLY A 192 2.16 39.55 12.12
CA GLY A 192 2.57 40.85 12.69
C GLY A 192 3.06 40.78 14.14
N LEU A 193 3.56 39.62 14.56
CA LEU A 193 4.15 39.38 15.88
C LEU A 193 5.68 39.59 15.84
N ARG A 194 6.31 39.68 17.00
CA ARG A 194 7.76 39.75 17.11
C ARG A 194 8.39 38.44 16.60
N ALA A 195 9.11 38.50 15.48
CA ALA A 195 9.73 37.35 14.83
C ALA A 195 11.07 36.92 15.47
N ASP A 196 11.00 36.40 16.69
CA ASP A 196 12.15 35.92 17.47
C ASP A 196 12.27 34.39 17.48
N GLY A 197 11.36 33.68 16.82
CA GLY A 197 11.32 32.22 16.74
C GLY A 197 10.91 31.55 18.04
N ALA A 198 10.54 32.31 19.07
CA ALA A 198 10.09 31.80 20.36
C ALA A 198 8.56 31.69 20.40
N LEU A 199 8.04 30.55 20.83
CA LEU A 199 6.59 30.36 20.97
C LEU A 199 6.08 30.99 22.28
N THR A 200 6.04 32.33 22.32
CA THR A 200 5.50 33.11 23.45
C THR A 200 4.00 32.82 23.66
N PRO A 201 3.41 33.10 24.85
CA PRO A 201 1.97 32.91 25.06
C PRO A 201 1.10 33.60 24.00
N GLN A 202 1.48 34.81 23.58
CA GLN A 202 0.78 35.54 22.52
C GLN A 202 0.89 34.83 21.17
N THR A 203 2.09 34.34 20.81
CA THR A 203 2.28 33.58 19.56
C THR A 203 1.52 32.26 19.58
N ALA A 204 1.54 31.56 20.71
CA ALA A 204 0.80 30.31 20.90
C ALA A 204 -0.72 30.51 20.81
N MET A 205 -1.25 31.61 21.38
CA MET A 205 -2.67 31.97 21.26
C MET A 205 -3.06 32.32 19.82
N ALA A 206 -2.25 33.12 19.14
CA ALA A 206 -2.49 33.46 17.73
C ALA A 206 -2.47 32.21 16.85
N MET A 207 -1.52 31.31 17.08
CA MET A 207 -1.41 30.03 16.38
C MET A 207 -2.57 29.09 16.68
N ALA A 208 -2.99 28.99 17.95
CA ALA A 208 -4.15 28.22 18.34
C ALA A 208 -5.42 28.74 17.65
N ALA A 209 -5.59 30.05 17.54
CA ALA A 209 -6.74 30.64 16.86
C ALA A 209 -6.69 30.50 15.33
N ALA A 210 -5.50 30.60 14.75
CA ALA A 210 -5.31 30.54 13.30
C ALA A 210 -5.32 29.12 12.71
N THR A 211 -5.22 28.09 13.55
CA THR A 211 -5.10 26.70 13.09
C THR A 211 -6.39 25.92 13.34
N PRO A 212 -7.08 25.46 12.28
CA PRO A 212 -8.24 24.58 12.40
C PRO A 212 -7.89 23.29 13.15
N VAL A 213 -8.89 22.70 13.80
CA VAL A 213 -8.76 21.35 14.38
C VAL A 213 -9.19 20.34 13.31
N GLN A 214 -8.35 19.33 13.10
CA GLN A 214 -8.68 18.18 12.26
C GLN A 214 -9.15 17.02 13.13
N THR A 215 -10.42 16.62 12.97
CA THR A 215 -10.99 15.50 13.72
C THR A 215 -11.28 14.35 12.78
N PHE A 216 -10.57 13.24 12.96
CA PHE A 216 -10.68 12.06 12.12
C PHE A 216 -11.84 11.18 12.56
N GLN A 217 -12.65 10.80 11.58
CA GLN A 217 -13.81 9.92 11.74
C GLN A 217 -13.50 8.52 11.21
N ILE A 218 -12.73 8.44 10.12
CA ILE A 218 -12.34 7.16 9.50
C ILE A 218 -10.87 7.20 9.15
N LEU A 219 -10.14 6.17 9.56
CA LEU A 219 -8.81 5.84 9.08
C LEU A 219 -8.83 4.36 8.68
N ALA A 220 -8.93 4.06 7.38
CA ALA A 220 -9.13 2.69 6.91
C ALA A 220 -8.20 2.35 5.74
N SER A 221 -7.85 1.07 5.60
CA SER A 221 -7.12 0.55 4.45
C SER A 221 -7.93 -0.56 3.79
N THR A 222 -8.01 -0.51 2.46
CA THR A 222 -8.62 -1.58 1.65
C THR A 222 -7.56 -2.19 0.74
N PRO A 223 -7.40 -3.52 0.68
CA PRO A 223 -6.51 -4.15 -0.27
C PRO A 223 -6.90 -3.81 -1.72
N LEU A 224 -5.90 -3.53 -2.55
CA LEU A 224 -6.05 -3.35 -3.99
C LEU A 224 -5.52 -4.58 -4.72
N TYR A 225 -6.31 -5.06 -5.68
CA TYR A 225 -5.98 -6.24 -6.47
C TYR A 225 -5.65 -5.86 -7.91
N ALA A 226 -4.63 -6.48 -8.48
CA ALA A 226 -4.26 -6.26 -9.87
C ALA A 226 -5.33 -6.84 -10.80
N GLU A 227 -5.67 -6.10 -11.86
CA GLU A 227 -6.56 -6.58 -12.92
C GLU A 227 -6.00 -7.83 -13.61
N THR A 228 -4.71 -7.78 -13.92
CA THR A 228 -3.96 -8.86 -14.56
C THR A 228 -2.86 -9.30 -13.59
N PRO A 229 -3.14 -10.23 -12.66
CA PRO A 229 -2.17 -10.62 -11.65
C PRO A 229 -0.95 -11.26 -12.31
N ARG A 230 0.24 -10.90 -11.82
CA ARG A 230 1.50 -11.53 -12.20
C ARG A 230 1.59 -12.90 -11.56
N TYR A 231 2.22 -13.82 -12.28
CA TYR A 231 2.48 -15.16 -11.80
C TYR A 231 3.79 -15.69 -12.39
N GLU A 232 4.35 -16.71 -11.75
CA GLU A 232 5.44 -17.52 -12.28
C GLU A 232 5.00 -18.98 -12.37
N ILE A 233 5.39 -19.67 -13.44
CA ILE A 233 5.17 -21.11 -13.61
C ILE A 233 6.53 -21.79 -13.63
N HIS A 234 6.66 -22.82 -12.81
CA HIS A 234 7.85 -23.66 -12.73
C HIS A 234 7.48 -25.12 -12.97
N LEU A 235 8.29 -25.82 -13.76
CA LEU A 235 8.18 -27.27 -13.94
C LEU A 235 9.28 -27.96 -13.14
N LEU A 236 8.92 -28.66 -12.07
CA LEU A 236 9.85 -29.38 -11.21
C LEU A 236 9.70 -30.90 -11.39
N ASP A 237 10.79 -31.65 -11.44
CA ASP A 237 10.70 -33.11 -11.40
C ASP A 237 10.03 -33.58 -10.09
N GLU A 238 9.04 -34.46 -10.18
CA GLU A 238 8.25 -34.88 -9.01
C GLU A 238 9.12 -35.55 -7.93
N THR A 239 10.26 -36.13 -8.31
CA THR A 239 11.20 -36.74 -7.35
C THR A 239 11.75 -35.74 -6.35
N TYR A 240 11.99 -34.48 -6.75
CA TYR A 240 12.44 -33.44 -5.82
C TYR A 240 11.37 -33.12 -4.78
N GLY A 241 10.13 -32.92 -5.22
CA GLY A 241 9.00 -32.64 -4.32
C GLY A 241 8.70 -33.79 -3.36
N ARG A 242 8.88 -35.04 -3.79
CA ARG A 242 8.69 -36.22 -2.93
C ARG A 242 9.82 -36.44 -1.93
N ASN A 243 11.07 -36.23 -2.35
CA ASN A 243 12.24 -36.53 -1.51
C ASN A 243 12.58 -35.40 -0.53
N ALA A 244 12.19 -34.16 -0.83
CA ALA A 244 12.43 -33.01 0.02
C ALA A 244 11.20 -32.07 0.05
N PRO A 245 10.04 -32.54 0.54
CA PRO A 245 8.81 -31.75 0.57
C PRO A 245 8.97 -30.47 1.38
N ASP A 246 9.74 -30.51 2.46
CA ASP A 246 10.08 -29.36 3.29
C ASP A 246 10.89 -28.27 2.59
N THR A 247 11.49 -28.59 1.44
CA THR A 247 12.27 -27.65 0.64
C THR A 247 11.44 -27.13 -0.53
N TYR A 248 10.64 -27.98 -1.17
CA TYR A 248 9.98 -27.67 -2.44
C TYR A 248 8.46 -27.47 -2.37
N LEU A 249 7.79 -27.76 -1.24
CA LEU A 249 6.33 -27.70 -1.10
C LEU A 249 5.86 -26.76 0.03
N LYS A 250 6.70 -25.85 0.52
CA LYS A 250 6.37 -24.84 1.56
C LYS A 250 5.84 -23.52 0.98
N GLY A 251 5.06 -23.59 -0.11
CA GLY A 251 4.52 -22.40 -0.77
C GLY A 251 5.64 -21.45 -1.24
N PHE A 252 5.53 -20.17 -0.88
CA PHE A 252 6.50 -19.15 -1.32
C PHE A 252 7.91 -19.31 -0.73
N ASP A 253 8.05 -19.92 0.44
CA ASP A 253 9.36 -20.15 1.06
C ASP A 253 10.21 -21.12 0.22
N SER A 254 9.56 -21.95 -0.59
CA SER A 254 10.21 -22.87 -1.52
C SER A 254 10.66 -22.21 -2.83
N LEU A 255 10.18 -21.00 -3.16
CA LEU A 255 10.39 -20.37 -4.46
C LEU A 255 11.88 -20.21 -4.83
N PRO A 256 12.80 -19.80 -3.92
CA PRO A 256 14.22 -19.74 -4.25
C PRO A 256 14.83 -21.11 -4.63
N ALA A 257 14.46 -22.17 -3.90
CA ALA A 257 14.93 -23.52 -4.19
C ALA A 257 14.35 -24.06 -5.50
N ILE A 258 13.07 -23.77 -5.77
CA ILE A 258 12.39 -24.12 -7.02
C ILE A 258 13.07 -23.43 -8.21
N ARG A 259 13.31 -22.11 -8.15
CA ARG A 259 13.99 -21.37 -9.23
C ARG A 259 15.36 -21.95 -9.59
N GLY A 260 16.09 -22.51 -8.61
CA GLY A 260 17.40 -23.14 -8.84
C GLY A 260 17.36 -24.58 -9.37
N ARG A 261 16.20 -25.24 -9.39
CA ARG A 261 16.06 -26.67 -9.74
C ARG A 261 15.00 -26.98 -10.79
N ALA A 262 14.07 -26.06 -11.02
CA ALA A 262 13.06 -26.18 -12.05
C ALA A 262 13.72 -26.35 -13.42
N VAL A 263 13.04 -27.07 -14.30
CA VAL A 263 13.43 -27.15 -15.70
C VAL A 263 13.39 -25.73 -16.29
N PRO A 264 14.42 -25.26 -16.98
CA PRO A 264 14.37 -23.97 -17.66
C PRO A 264 13.27 -23.97 -18.74
N GLU A 265 12.60 -22.83 -18.95
CA GLU A 265 11.48 -22.73 -19.89
C GLU A 265 11.84 -23.19 -21.32
N GLY A 266 13.04 -22.84 -21.80
CA GLY A 266 13.55 -23.31 -23.10
C GLY A 266 13.81 -24.82 -23.20
N GLN A 267 13.72 -25.56 -22.10
CA GLN A 267 13.97 -27.01 -22.03
C GLN A 267 12.70 -27.82 -21.73
N TYR A 268 11.53 -27.18 -21.60
CA TYR A 268 10.28 -27.89 -21.32
C TYR A 268 9.97 -28.97 -22.35
N GLN A 269 10.14 -28.69 -23.64
CA GLN A 269 9.91 -29.69 -24.70
C GLN A 269 10.85 -30.89 -24.58
N ALA A 270 12.13 -30.65 -24.25
CA ALA A 270 13.11 -31.72 -24.07
C ALA A 270 12.79 -32.57 -22.83
N ALA A 271 12.36 -31.94 -21.73
CA ALA A 271 11.88 -32.62 -20.54
C ALA A 271 10.61 -33.44 -20.82
N ALA A 272 9.65 -32.87 -21.53
CA ALA A 272 8.44 -33.57 -21.96
C ALA A 272 8.75 -34.76 -22.90
N ALA A 273 9.74 -34.62 -23.78
CA ALA A 273 10.17 -35.68 -24.70
C ALA A 273 10.83 -36.86 -23.98
N LYS A 274 11.62 -36.61 -22.92
CA LYS A 274 12.16 -37.67 -22.04
C LYS A 274 11.05 -38.51 -21.42
N GLY A 275 9.88 -37.90 -21.21
CA GLY A 275 8.77 -38.49 -20.50
C GLY A 275 9.08 -38.58 -19.01
N GLY A 276 8.09 -38.29 -18.17
CA GLY A 276 8.31 -38.23 -16.74
C GLY A 276 7.10 -37.71 -15.99
N ARG A 277 7.25 -37.67 -14.66
CA ARG A 277 6.27 -37.08 -13.77
C ARG A 277 6.84 -35.80 -13.18
N TYR A 278 6.07 -34.74 -13.27
CA TYR A 278 6.47 -33.39 -12.89
C TYR A 278 5.44 -32.76 -11.98
N LEU A 279 5.85 -31.73 -11.25
CA LEU A 279 5.00 -30.81 -10.54
C LEU A 279 5.00 -29.49 -11.31
N ILE A 280 3.82 -29.06 -11.75
CA ILE A 280 3.58 -27.72 -12.25
C ILE A 280 3.30 -26.84 -11.04
N MET A 281 4.16 -25.86 -10.80
CA MET A 281 4.05 -24.95 -9.67
C MET A 281 3.74 -23.55 -10.16
N VAL A 282 2.62 -22.99 -9.73
CA VAL A 282 2.19 -21.64 -10.11
C VAL A 282 2.21 -20.76 -8.88
N HIS A 283 3.05 -19.72 -8.89
CA HIS A 283 3.16 -18.75 -7.81
C HIS A 283 2.56 -17.43 -8.27
N PHE A 284 1.45 -17.01 -7.66
CA PHE A 284 0.88 -15.69 -7.94
C PHE A 284 1.67 -14.62 -7.21
N LEU A 285 2.32 -13.72 -7.93
CA LEU A 285 3.11 -12.64 -7.35
C LEU A 285 2.24 -11.46 -6.87
N ASP A 286 0.98 -11.40 -7.28
CA ASP A 286 0.01 -10.45 -6.76
C ASP A 286 -1.03 -11.15 -5.89
N GLN A 287 -1.54 -10.45 -4.87
CA GLN A 287 -2.72 -10.94 -4.15
C GLN A 287 -3.93 -10.96 -5.08
N LEU A 288 -4.82 -11.92 -4.84
CA LEU A 288 -6.08 -12.04 -5.57
C LEU A 288 -7.26 -11.69 -4.65
N PRO A 289 -8.37 -11.15 -5.19
CA PRO A 289 -9.57 -10.90 -4.40
C PRO A 289 -10.07 -12.17 -3.70
N PRO A 290 -10.61 -12.07 -2.47
CA PRO A 290 -11.20 -13.21 -1.78
C PRO A 290 -12.29 -13.85 -2.64
N GLY A 291 -12.32 -15.19 -2.68
CA GLY A 291 -13.26 -15.95 -3.48
C GLY A 291 -12.93 -16.01 -4.97
N THR A 292 -11.79 -15.45 -5.43
CA THR A 292 -11.35 -15.61 -6.82
C THR A 292 -10.97 -17.07 -7.10
N PRO A 293 -11.68 -17.79 -7.99
CA PRO A 293 -11.28 -19.11 -8.42
C PRO A 293 -10.01 -19.06 -9.28
N VAL A 294 -9.06 -19.93 -8.94
CA VAL A 294 -7.83 -20.17 -9.68
C VAL A 294 -7.66 -21.65 -9.97
N GLN A 295 -7.10 -21.96 -11.14
CA GLN A 295 -6.94 -23.32 -11.62
C GLN A 295 -5.77 -23.41 -12.61
N VAL A 296 -5.22 -24.61 -12.78
CA VAL A 296 -4.30 -24.91 -13.88
C VAL A 296 -4.98 -25.90 -14.81
N ALA A 297 -4.90 -25.68 -16.12
CA ALA A 297 -5.42 -26.60 -17.12
C ALA A 297 -4.36 -26.99 -18.15
N LEU A 298 -4.40 -28.23 -18.61
CA LEU A 298 -3.59 -28.74 -19.69
C LEU A 298 -4.41 -28.83 -20.97
N SER A 299 -3.86 -28.36 -22.08
CA SER A 299 -4.57 -28.38 -23.36
C SER A 299 -3.63 -28.55 -24.55
N PRO A 300 -4.09 -29.17 -25.66
CA PRO A 300 -3.34 -29.13 -26.90
C PRO A 300 -3.39 -27.78 -27.62
N ASN A 301 -4.20 -26.83 -27.15
CA ASN A 301 -4.42 -25.52 -27.79
C ASN A 301 -3.98 -24.39 -26.88
N GLU A 302 -3.22 -23.43 -27.41
CA GLU A 302 -2.70 -22.27 -26.69
C GLU A 302 -3.78 -21.31 -26.16
N THR A 303 -4.93 -21.23 -26.84
CA THR A 303 -5.97 -20.22 -26.58
C THR A 303 -7.23 -20.81 -25.98
N ARG A 304 -7.27 -22.13 -25.75
CA ARG A 304 -8.46 -22.82 -25.21
C ARG A 304 -8.02 -23.79 -24.14
N LYS A 305 -8.59 -23.66 -22.94
CA LYS A 305 -8.30 -24.49 -21.75
C LYS A 305 -8.64 -25.99 -21.87
N GLY A 306 -9.11 -26.44 -23.04
CA GLY A 306 -9.65 -27.79 -23.25
C GLY A 306 -11.06 -27.95 -22.66
N THR A 307 -11.84 -28.88 -23.17
CA THR A 307 -13.17 -29.21 -22.62
C THR A 307 -13.11 -30.36 -21.61
N ASP A 308 -11.98 -31.05 -21.51
CA ASP A 308 -11.81 -32.18 -20.61
C ASP A 308 -11.54 -31.69 -19.18
N ARG A 309 -12.53 -31.84 -18.30
CA ARG A 309 -12.40 -31.53 -16.87
C ARG A 309 -11.29 -32.33 -16.18
N LYS A 310 -10.88 -33.48 -16.72
CA LYS A 310 -9.77 -34.29 -16.17
C LYS A 310 -8.40 -33.69 -16.46
N ALA A 311 -8.31 -32.78 -17.43
CA ALA A 311 -7.07 -32.09 -17.77
C ALA A 311 -6.86 -30.81 -16.95
N ALA A 312 -7.79 -30.49 -16.04
CA ALA A 312 -7.69 -29.33 -15.15
C ALA A 312 -7.50 -29.77 -13.70
N SER A 313 -6.74 -28.97 -12.94
CA SER A 313 -6.58 -29.15 -11.49
C SER A 313 -7.91 -28.95 -10.77
N PRO A 314 -8.04 -29.34 -9.49
CA PRO A 314 -9.11 -28.80 -8.65
C PRO A 314 -9.13 -27.27 -8.71
N MET A 315 -10.31 -26.69 -8.54
CA MET A 315 -10.47 -25.24 -8.43
C MET A 315 -10.16 -24.82 -7.00
N PHE A 316 -9.27 -23.85 -6.86
CA PHE A 316 -8.90 -23.26 -5.57
C PHE A 316 -9.47 -21.85 -5.50
N TYR A 317 -9.82 -21.40 -4.30
CA TYR A 317 -10.36 -20.06 -4.09
C TYR A 317 -9.36 -19.25 -3.26
N ALA A 318 -9.00 -18.07 -3.75
CA ALA A 318 -8.14 -17.16 -3.01
C ALA A 318 -8.83 -16.70 -1.70
N ASP A 319 -8.08 -16.61 -0.60
CA ASP A 319 -8.56 -16.12 0.69
C ASP A 319 -8.48 -14.59 0.82
N GLY A 320 -7.75 -13.94 -0.10
CA GLY A 320 -7.45 -12.51 -0.10
C GLY A 320 -6.49 -12.04 0.98
N ARG A 321 -5.91 -12.96 1.76
CA ARG A 321 -4.91 -12.69 2.82
C ARG A 321 -3.52 -13.20 2.45
N SER A 322 -3.44 -14.21 1.59
CA SER A 322 -2.20 -14.84 1.15
C SER A 322 -2.05 -14.80 -0.37
N TRP A 323 -0.84 -15.09 -0.86
CA TRP A 323 -0.56 -15.25 -2.28
C TRP A 323 -0.76 -16.71 -2.67
N PRO A 324 -1.69 -17.01 -3.59
CA PRO A 324 -1.96 -18.39 -3.98
C PRO A 324 -0.72 -19.06 -4.57
N VAL A 325 -0.50 -20.31 -4.16
CA VAL A 325 0.48 -21.22 -4.77
C VAL A 325 -0.25 -22.49 -5.17
N LEU A 326 -0.22 -22.81 -6.46
CA LEU A 326 -0.82 -24.04 -6.99
C LEU A 326 0.28 -25.06 -7.26
N VAL A 327 0.06 -26.30 -6.83
CA VAL A 327 0.95 -27.42 -7.11
C VAL A 327 0.14 -28.51 -7.77
N VAL A 328 0.42 -28.79 -9.04
CA VAL A 328 -0.37 -29.70 -9.86
C VAL A 328 0.53 -30.79 -10.43
N PRO A 329 0.33 -32.06 -10.04
CA PRO A 329 1.09 -33.16 -10.62
C PRO A 329 0.69 -33.35 -12.09
N ALA A 330 1.67 -33.55 -12.95
CA ALA A 330 1.49 -33.80 -14.38
C ALA A 330 2.37 -34.96 -14.85
N THR A 331 1.79 -35.86 -15.64
CA THR A 331 2.54 -36.92 -16.31
C THR A 331 2.66 -36.58 -17.79
N LEU A 332 3.88 -36.36 -18.27
CA LEU A 332 4.14 -35.97 -19.67
C LEU A 332 4.42 -37.17 -20.58
N LYS A 333 4.44 -38.38 -20.02
CA LYS A 333 4.64 -39.63 -20.79
C LYS A 333 3.46 -39.87 -21.73
N GLY A 334 3.74 -40.08 -23.01
CA GLY A 334 2.73 -40.49 -24.00
C GLY A 334 1.84 -39.38 -24.56
N VAL A 335 2.05 -38.11 -24.18
CA VAL A 335 1.32 -36.98 -24.78
C VAL A 335 1.77 -36.81 -26.24
N THR A 336 0.85 -36.88 -27.21
CA THR A 336 1.15 -36.63 -28.63
C THR A 336 0.75 -35.20 -29.02
N GLY A 337 1.54 -34.57 -29.91
CA GLY A 337 1.28 -33.20 -30.36
C GLY A 337 1.72 -32.11 -29.36
N LYS A 338 1.15 -30.91 -29.53
CA LYS A 338 1.43 -29.75 -28.68
C LYS A 338 0.75 -29.92 -27.32
N LEU A 339 1.38 -29.41 -26.26
CA LEU A 339 0.78 -29.34 -24.93
C LEU A 339 1.08 -27.98 -24.30
N TRP A 340 0.04 -27.36 -23.75
CA TRP A 340 0.08 -26.08 -23.08
C TRP A 340 -0.41 -26.22 -21.65
N VAL A 341 0.19 -25.45 -20.75
CA VAL A 341 -0.29 -25.19 -19.40
C VAL A 341 -0.95 -23.83 -19.41
N HIS A 342 -2.21 -23.77 -19.00
CA HIS A 342 -2.95 -22.54 -18.79
C HIS A 342 -3.07 -22.27 -17.30
N VAL A 343 -2.79 -21.03 -16.91
CA VAL A 343 -3.20 -20.51 -15.60
C VAL A 343 -4.54 -19.82 -15.81
N LEU A 344 -5.54 -20.26 -15.06
CA LEU A 344 -6.91 -19.77 -15.13
C LEU A 344 -7.22 -18.94 -13.89
N VAL A 345 -7.84 -17.79 -14.11
CA VAL A 345 -8.42 -16.93 -13.07
C VAL A 345 -9.83 -16.58 -13.51
N ASN A 346 -10.83 -16.82 -12.66
CA ASN A 346 -12.24 -16.65 -13.05
C ASN A 346 -12.61 -17.41 -14.34
N ASP A 347 -12.06 -18.62 -14.48
CA ASP A 347 -12.29 -19.50 -15.63
C ASP A 347 -11.76 -18.97 -16.98
N ALA A 348 -11.08 -17.81 -16.97
CA ALA A 348 -10.41 -17.19 -18.11
C ALA A 348 -8.90 -17.47 -18.08
N ILE A 349 -8.29 -17.60 -19.27
CA ILE A 349 -6.84 -17.81 -19.41
C ILE A 349 -6.12 -16.50 -19.07
N LEU A 350 -5.41 -16.51 -17.95
CA LEU A 350 -4.49 -15.44 -17.55
C LEU A 350 -3.19 -15.53 -18.35
N GLY A 351 -2.74 -16.75 -18.66
CA GLY A 351 -1.74 -16.98 -19.69
C GLY A 351 -1.38 -18.45 -19.85
N SER A 352 -0.50 -18.69 -20.81
CA SER A 352 -0.23 -20.00 -21.38
C SER A 352 1.26 -20.22 -21.55
N ILE A 353 1.76 -21.40 -21.19
CA ILE A 353 3.14 -21.82 -21.46
C ILE A 353 3.14 -23.15 -22.20
N ARG A 354 3.97 -23.25 -23.24
CA ARG A 354 4.11 -24.48 -24.02
C ARG A 354 5.03 -25.47 -23.31
N LEU A 355 4.51 -26.66 -23.01
CA LEU A 355 5.29 -27.78 -22.49
C LEU A 355 5.83 -28.70 -23.58
N LYS A 356 5.11 -28.86 -24.69
CA LYS A 356 5.46 -29.76 -25.80
C LYS A 356 5.09 -29.16 -27.16
#